data_AF-A0A7V2H0D5-F1
#
_entry.id   AF-A0A7V2H0D5-F1
#
_cell.length_a   1.000
_cell.length_b   1.000
_cell.length_c   1.000
_cell.angle_alpha   90.00
_cell.angle_beta   90.00
_cell.angle_gamma   90.00
#
_symmetry.space_group_name_H-M   'P 1'
#
loop_
_entity.id
_entity.type
_entity.pdbx_description
1 polymer ?
#
loop_
_entity_poly.entity_id
_entity_poly.type
_entity_poly.pdbx_seq_one_letter_code
_entity_poly.pdbx_strand_id
1 'polypeptide(L)'
;MAVLGEFARTRLAGDRLHRARRRDARTADPARGLAAGMDDACRRDAALDRTIAGLGLGALARPQRHPEFGRHCAAVELFGRAAAGGRSDLPETARAPLRRAVRAAGRRARAGGVGTRARRTLTMRLVLATERTRFDAGAERLAIELARRAQASLHVVYPLVANPEYQIVAPERVAAEEAAARAALEELARQASAAGITVSIHVREGEEPWREIADEARERQADLLVVRRIGKRGVLARLVVGEMVSQVAANSAVPVLMVADSPLWSRRVLVAIERHARAAAVAPVAVTLAALAHAPLAVCADESDAAIVAESARRQGVACERLADAGALDAAFAPRVQQAGADLLVLGLTPAQSAHGRLSRAIEELIGAVPCPTALVRG
;
A
#
# COMPACT_ATOMS: atom_id res chain seq x y z
N MET A 1 -30.18 8.98 -12.86
CA MET A 1 -30.46 7.52 -12.60
C MET A 1 -29.76 6.53 -13.55
N ALA A 2 -29.75 6.69 -14.89
CA ALA A 2 -29.23 5.65 -15.79
C ALA A 2 -27.68 5.49 -15.85
N VAL A 3 -26.92 6.55 -15.54
CA VAL A 3 -25.45 6.59 -15.79
C VAL A 3 -24.60 6.33 -14.53
N LEU A 4 -25.11 6.59 -13.32
CA LEU A 4 -24.51 6.11 -12.06
C LEU A 4 -24.84 4.64 -11.77
N GLY A 5 -25.97 4.15 -12.30
CA GLY A 5 -26.32 2.72 -12.29
C GLY A 5 -25.32 1.84 -13.05
N GLU A 6 -24.56 2.38 -14.01
CA GLU A 6 -23.53 1.64 -14.74
C GLU A 6 -22.31 1.31 -13.87
N PHE A 7 -21.92 2.22 -12.96
CA PHE A 7 -20.91 1.94 -11.93
C PHE A 7 -21.39 0.91 -10.89
N ALA A 8 -22.68 0.91 -10.58
CA ALA A 8 -23.30 -0.12 -9.73
C ALA A 8 -23.38 -1.50 -10.42
N ARG A 9 -23.49 -1.57 -11.76
CA ARG A 9 -23.45 -2.84 -12.53
C ARG A 9 -22.06 -3.47 -12.55
N THR A 10 -20.98 -2.67 -12.49
CA THR A 10 -19.60 -3.18 -12.29
C THR A 10 -19.43 -3.98 -10.99
N ARG A 11 -20.31 -3.79 -10.00
CA ARG A 11 -20.36 -4.57 -8.74
C ARG A 11 -20.59 -6.06 -8.99
N LEU A 12 -21.46 -6.42 -9.94
CA LEU A 12 -21.81 -7.82 -10.26
C LEU A 12 -20.76 -8.52 -11.15
N ALA A 13 -20.09 -7.77 -12.04
CA ALA A 13 -19.02 -8.30 -12.88
C ALA A 13 -17.72 -8.48 -12.11
N GLY A 14 -17.38 -7.53 -11.23
CA GLY A 14 -16.22 -7.59 -10.33
C GLY A 14 -16.29 -8.76 -9.34
N ASP A 15 -17.45 -8.99 -8.71
CA ASP A 15 -17.64 -10.10 -7.76
C ASP A 15 -17.53 -11.49 -8.40
N ARG A 16 -17.89 -11.62 -9.69
CA ARG A 16 -17.73 -12.86 -10.47
C ARG A 16 -16.27 -13.10 -10.86
N LEU A 17 -15.54 -12.06 -11.28
CA LEU A 17 -14.10 -12.14 -11.56
C LEU A 17 -13.25 -12.35 -10.29
N HIS A 18 -13.67 -11.78 -9.16
CA HIS A 18 -12.96 -11.92 -7.88
C HIS A 18 -13.14 -13.32 -7.26
N ARG A 19 -14.31 -13.96 -7.48
CA ARG A 19 -14.54 -15.39 -7.17
C ARG A 19 -13.79 -16.32 -8.13
N ALA A 20 -13.69 -15.97 -9.42
CA ALA A 20 -12.90 -16.74 -10.39
C ALA A 20 -11.39 -16.71 -10.05
N ARG A 21 -10.83 -15.53 -9.73
CA ARG A 21 -9.43 -15.41 -9.28
C ARG A 21 -9.13 -16.11 -7.95
N ARG A 22 -10.13 -16.24 -7.05
CA ARG A 22 -10.00 -17.03 -5.81
C ARG A 22 -9.97 -18.55 -6.04
N ARG A 23 -10.51 -19.05 -7.16
CA ARG A 23 -10.41 -20.48 -7.54
C ARG A 23 -9.06 -20.81 -8.19
N ASP A 24 -8.51 -19.91 -9.01
CA ASP A 24 -7.23 -20.15 -9.69
C ASP A 24 -6.00 -19.95 -8.79
N ALA A 25 -6.08 -19.11 -7.76
CA ALA A 25 -4.96 -18.87 -6.82
C ALA A 25 -4.66 -20.04 -5.86
N ARG A 26 -5.44 -21.14 -5.88
CA ARG A 26 -5.17 -22.35 -5.10
C ARG A 26 -4.64 -23.54 -5.93
N THR A 27 -4.41 -23.35 -7.22
CA THR A 27 -3.72 -24.33 -8.08
C THR A 27 -2.71 -23.64 -9.00
N ALA A 28 -1.88 -22.77 -8.43
CA ALA A 28 -0.69 -22.31 -9.12
C ALA A 28 0.38 -23.42 -9.04
N ASP A 29 0.43 -24.26 -10.07
CA ASP A 29 1.53 -25.19 -10.32
C ASP A 29 2.85 -24.40 -10.30
N PRO A 30 3.75 -24.66 -9.33
CA PRO A 30 5.01 -23.93 -9.18
C PRO A 30 5.92 -24.03 -10.41
N ALA A 31 5.66 -24.97 -11.33
CA ALA A 31 6.40 -25.09 -12.59
C ALA A 31 6.13 -23.95 -13.60
N ARG A 32 4.92 -23.38 -13.63
CA ARG A 32 4.56 -22.33 -14.61
C ARG A 32 5.13 -20.95 -14.25
N GLY A 33 5.25 -20.65 -12.97
CA GLY A 33 5.83 -19.38 -12.49
C GLY A 33 7.34 -19.28 -12.72
N LEU A 34 8.05 -20.41 -12.67
CA LEU A 34 9.48 -20.45 -12.97
C LEU A 34 9.78 -20.33 -14.47
N ALA A 35 8.95 -20.91 -15.35
CA ALA A 35 9.13 -20.82 -16.80
C ALA A 35 9.07 -19.37 -17.31
N ALA A 36 8.08 -18.59 -16.85
CA ALA A 36 7.92 -17.19 -17.24
C ALA A 36 9.03 -16.26 -16.71
N GLY A 37 9.64 -16.58 -15.56
CA GLY A 37 10.77 -15.83 -15.02
C GLY A 37 12.11 -16.14 -15.70
N MET A 38 12.23 -17.30 -16.35
CA MET A 38 13.49 -17.77 -16.96
C MET A 38 13.63 -17.32 -18.43
N ASP A 39 12.51 -17.12 -19.14
CA ASP A 39 12.48 -16.51 -20.49
C ASP A 39 13.08 -15.09 -20.52
N ASP A 40 12.93 -14.35 -19.43
CA ASP A 40 13.47 -13.00 -19.27
C ASP A 40 14.94 -12.99 -18.81
N ALA A 41 15.43 -14.10 -18.25
CA ALA A 41 16.83 -14.30 -17.88
C ALA A 41 17.67 -14.83 -19.07
N CYS A 42 17.13 -15.78 -19.85
CA CYS A 42 17.76 -16.31 -21.06
C CYS A 42 18.01 -15.25 -22.14
N ARG A 43 17.18 -14.19 -22.19
CA ARG A 43 17.36 -13.09 -23.16
C ARG A 43 18.49 -12.11 -22.81
N ARG A 44 19.08 -12.18 -21.62
CA ARG A 44 20.00 -11.13 -21.15
C ARG A 44 21.39 -11.55 -20.68
N ASP A 45 21.74 -12.84 -20.65
CA ASP A 45 22.96 -13.23 -19.92
C ASP A 45 24.02 -14.00 -20.73
N ALA A 46 24.93 -13.25 -21.36
CA ALA A 46 26.19 -13.74 -21.94
C ALA A 46 27.14 -14.39 -20.88
N ALA A 47 26.80 -14.33 -19.58
CA ALA A 47 27.51 -15.04 -18.52
C ALA A 47 27.13 -16.53 -18.42
N LEU A 48 25.90 -16.89 -18.83
CA LEU A 48 25.44 -18.28 -18.79
C LEU A 48 26.13 -19.12 -19.86
N ASP A 49 26.26 -18.59 -21.08
CA ASP A 49 26.97 -19.24 -22.18
C ASP A 49 28.45 -19.51 -21.86
N ARG A 50 29.13 -18.56 -21.20
CA ARG A 50 30.52 -18.74 -20.74
C ARG A 50 30.64 -19.80 -19.64
N THR A 51 29.63 -19.92 -18.79
CA THR A 51 29.59 -20.93 -17.73
C THR A 51 29.33 -22.33 -18.29
N ILE A 52 28.44 -22.45 -19.28
CA ILE A 52 28.16 -23.71 -19.97
C ILE A 52 29.38 -24.19 -20.78
N ALA A 53 30.08 -23.28 -21.46
CA ALA A 53 31.32 -23.56 -22.19
C ALA A 53 32.44 -24.02 -21.24
N GLY A 54 32.61 -23.37 -20.09
CA GLY A 54 33.60 -23.75 -19.07
C GLY A 54 33.34 -25.08 -18.36
N LEU A 55 32.11 -25.62 -18.46
CA LEU A 55 31.73 -26.91 -17.89
C LEU A 55 31.81 -28.08 -18.89
N GLY A 56 32.23 -27.82 -20.14
CA GLY A 56 32.35 -28.85 -21.18
C GLY A 56 31.01 -29.40 -21.71
N LEU A 57 29.89 -28.74 -21.39
CA LEU A 57 28.54 -29.18 -21.75
C LEU A 57 28.07 -28.65 -23.11
N GLY A 58 28.99 -28.13 -23.93
CA GLY A 58 28.67 -27.43 -25.19
C GLY A 58 27.91 -28.26 -26.23
N ALA A 59 28.05 -29.60 -26.20
CA ALA A 59 27.32 -30.49 -27.10
C ALA A 59 25.81 -30.59 -26.77
N LEU A 60 25.42 -30.39 -25.51
CA LEU A 60 24.02 -30.39 -25.03
C LEU A 60 23.36 -29.00 -25.13
N ALA A 61 24.14 -27.97 -25.46
CA ALA A 61 23.72 -26.58 -25.53
C ALA A 61 23.52 -26.08 -26.97
N ARG A 62 23.69 -26.93 -27.99
CA ARG A 62 23.37 -26.53 -29.37
C ARG A 62 21.85 -26.37 -29.50
N PRO A 63 21.36 -25.20 -29.95
CA PRO A 63 19.93 -24.99 -30.14
C PRO A 63 19.45 -25.88 -31.28
N GLN A 64 18.77 -26.98 -30.98
CA GLN A 64 17.97 -27.67 -31.98
C GLN A 64 16.65 -26.91 -32.15
N ARG A 65 16.32 -26.54 -33.39
CA ARG A 65 15.04 -25.91 -33.71
C ARG A 65 13.95 -26.98 -33.62
N HIS A 66 13.11 -26.91 -32.60
CA HIS A 66 11.85 -27.65 -32.59
C HIS A 66 10.75 -26.81 -33.26
N PRO A 67 9.86 -27.39 -34.07
CA PRO A 67 8.88 -26.61 -34.85
C PRO A 67 7.82 -25.92 -33.98
N GLU A 68 7.56 -26.43 -32.78
CA GLU A 68 6.43 -26.00 -31.95
C GLU A 68 6.83 -25.12 -30.75
N PHE A 69 8.12 -25.11 -30.37
CA PHE A 69 8.63 -24.31 -29.26
C PHE A 69 9.98 -23.70 -29.67
N GLY A 70 9.98 -22.37 -29.86
CA GLY A 70 11.18 -21.61 -30.25
C GLY A 70 12.37 -21.82 -29.30
N ARG A 71 13.58 -21.48 -29.81
CA ARG A 71 14.93 -21.71 -29.21
C ARG A 71 14.93 -21.83 -27.68
N HIS A 72 14.85 -23.05 -27.16
CA HIS A 72 15.05 -23.37 -25.75
C HIS A 72 16.15 -24.43 -25.61
N CYS A 73 17.20 -24.13 -24.85
CA CYS A 73 18.31 -25.05 -24.63
C CYS A 73 17.93 -26.09 -23.57
N ALA A 74 17.89 -27.37 -23.95
CA ALA A 74 17.60 -28.52 -23.07
C ALA A 74 18.42 -28.54 -21.76
N ALA A 75 19.60 -27.91 -21.75
CA ALA A 75 20.43 -27.73 -20.57
C ALA A 75 19.76 -26.95 -19.42
N VAL A 76 18.89 -25.99 -19.73
CA VAL A 76 18.21 -25.14 -18.74
C VAL A 76 17.11 -25.93 -18.01
N GLU A 77 16.33 -26.73 -18.75
CA GLU A 77 15.31 -27.61 -18.16
C GLU A 77 15.94 -28.69 -17.26
N LEU A 78 17.06 -29.28 -17.70
CA LEU A 78 17.80 -30.29 -16.93
C LEU A 78 18.33 -29.69 -15.62
N PHE A 79 18.80 -28.44 -15.63
CA PHE A 79 19.27 -27.74 -14.44
C PHE A 79 18.13 -27.41 -13.48
N GLY A 80 16.99 -26.93 -13.98
CA GLY A 80 15.79 -26.68 -13.19
C GLY A 80 15.25 -27.94 -12.50
N ARG A 81 15.15 -29.05 -13.24
CA ARG A 81 14.70 -30.35 -12.69
C ARG A 81 15.64 -30.90 -11.63
N ALA A 82 16.95 -30.80 -11.84
CA ALA A 82 17.95 -31.23 -10.86
C ALA A 82 17.92 -30.40 -9.57
N ALA A 83 17.69 -29.09 -9.67
CA ALA A 83 17.55 -28.19 -8.52
C ALA A 83 16.24 -28.44 -7.74
N ALA A 84 15.16 -28.79 -8.44
CA ALA A 84 13.86 -29.13 -7.85
C ALA A 84 13.76 -30.56 -7.28
N GLY A 85 14.84 -31.36 -7.36
CA GLY A 85 14.92 -32.67 -6.72
C GLY A 85 14.47 -33.86 -7.57
N GLY A 86 14.05 -33.66 -8.82
CA GLY A 86 13.75 -34.73 -9.78
C GLY A 86 15.03 -35.38 -10.29
N ARG A 87 15.46 -36.48 -9.66
CA ARG A 87 16.78 -37.11 -9.91
C ARG A 87 16.74 -38.43 -10.68
N SER A 88 15.58 -39.04 -10.87
CA SER A 88 15.42 -40.35 -11.52
C SER A 88 15.67 -40.28 -13.04
N ASP A 89 15.31 -39.16 -13.68
CA ASP A 89 15.19 -39.09 -15.14
C ASP A 89 16.39 -38.40 -15.83
N LEU A 90 17.47 -38.14 -15.07
CA LEU A 90 18.69 -37.52 -15.62
C LEU A 90 19.66 -38.59 -16.13
N PRO A 91 20.28 -38.41 -17.33
CA PRO A 91 21.35 -39.27 -17.82
C PRO A 91 22.50 -39.35 -16.82
N GLU A 92 23.00 -40.55 -16.55
CA GLU A 92 24.00 -40.79 -15.49
C GLU A 92 25.28 -39.95 -15.69
N THR A 93 25.68 -39.76 -16.95
CA THR A 93 26.83 -38.95 -17.37
C THR A 93 26.68 -37.46 -17.03
N ALA A 94 25.45 -36.93 -16.90
CA ALA A 94 25.18 -35.52 -16.61
C ALA A 94 25.03 -35.23 -15.10
N ARG A 95 24.83 -36.25 -14.26
CA ARG A 95 24.53 -36.08 -12.83
C ARG A 95 25.70 -35.49 -12.03
N ALA A 96 26.92 -35.97 -12.27
CA ALA A 96 28.11 -35.51 -11.54
C ALA A 96 28.52 -34.06 -11.90
N PRO A 97 28.56 -33.66 -13.18
CA PRO A 97 28.79 -32.26 -13.57
C PRO A 97 27.73 -31.30 -13.02
N LEU A 98 26.43 -31.63 -13.14
CA LEU A 98 25.35 -30.79 -12.61
C LEU A 98 25.44 -30.62 -11.08
N ARG A 99 25.73 -31.70 -10.34
CA ARG A 99 25.91 -31.62 -8.88
C ARG A 99 27.04 -30.68 -8.49
N ARG A 100 28.16 -30.68 -9.22
CA ARG A 100 29.27 -29.75 -8.99
C ARG A 100 28.86 -28.31 -9.31
N ALA A 101 28.16 -28.08 -10.42
CA ALA A 101 27.67 -26.76 -10.82
C ALA A 101 26.66 -26.17 -9.83
N VAL A 102 25.66 -26.95 -9.39
CA VAL A 102 24.68 -26.51 -8.36
C VAL A 102 25.37 -26.18 -7.03
N ARG A 103 26.33 -26.99 -6.59
CA ARG A 103 27.11 -26.72 -5.36
C ARG A 103 28.05 -25.51 -5.50
N ALA A 104 28.60 -25.25 -6.68
CA ALA A 104 29.42 -24.07 -6.94
C ALA A 104 28.57 -22.79 -6.99
N ALA A 105 27.41 -22.84 -7.64
CA ALA A 105 26.43 -21.75 -7.67
C ALA A 105 25.91 -21.42 -6.26
N GLY A 106 25.56 -22.43 -5.46
CA GLY A 106 25.14 -22.25 -4.07
C GLY A 106 26.23 -21.67 -3.17
N ARG A 107 27.52 -21.97 -3.43
CA ARG A 107 28.66 -21.37 -2.70
C ARG A 107 28.93 -19.93 -3.12
N ARG A 108 28.81 -19.60 -4.41
CA ARG A 108 28.91 -18.20 -4.90
C ARG A 108 27.75 -17.33 -4.40
N ALA A 109 26.53 -17.87 -4.32
CA ALA A 109 25.38 -17.18 -3.73
C ALA A 109 25.55 -16.89 -2.23
N ARG A 110 26.39 -17.67 -1.51
CA ARG A 110 26.71 -17.44 -0.09
C ARG A 110 27.94 -16.55 0.13
N ALA A 111 28.90 -16.56 -0.79
CA ALA A 111 30.15 -15.79 -0.69
C ALA A 111 30.06 -14.38 -1.32
N GLY A 112 29.18 -14.17 -2.31
CA GLY A 112 28.87 -12.86 -2.87
C GLY A 112 27.66 -12.28 -2.17
N GLY A 113 27.86 -11.56 -1.07
CA GLY A 113 26.84 -10.78 -0.38
C GLY A 113 26.39 -9.57 -1.19
N VAL A 114 25.84 -9.78 -2.39
CA VAL A 114 24.86 -8.87 -2.99
C VAL A 114 23.52 -9.49 -2.64
N GLY A 115 22.98 -9.09 -1.50
CA GLY A 115 21.67 -9.52 -1.08
C GLY A 115 20.63 -9.11 -2.11
N THR A 116 20.27 -10.00 -3.03
CA THR A 116 18.90 -10.08 -3.52
C THR A 116 18.04 -10.48 -2.33
N ARG A 117 17.83 -9.53 -1.39
CA ARG A 117 16.57 -9.48 -0.65
C ARG A 117 15.54 -9.53 -1.75
N ALA A 118 14.81 -10.65 -1.88
CA ALA A 118 13.53 -10.63 -2.55
C ALA A 118 12.84 -9.37 -2.05
N ARG A 119 12.64 -8.38 -2.93
CA ARG A 119 11.95 -7.13 -2.59
C ARG A 119 10.66 -7.58 -1.94
N ARG A 120 10.56 -7.50 -0.60
CA ARG A 120 9.31 -7.83 0.08
C ARG A 120 8.36 -6.77 -0.42
N THR A 121 7.49 -7.13 -1.35
CA THR A 121 6.47 -6.22 -1.86
C THR A 121 5.64 -5.83 -0.64
N LEU A 122 5.73 -4.57 -0.24
CA LEU A 122 4.93 -4.02 0.85
C LEU A 122 3.52 -3.85 0.30
N THR A 123 2.72 -4.92 0.39
CA THR A 123 1.34 -4.91 -0.09
C THR A 123 0.47 -4.18 0.91
N MET A 124 -0.27 -3.18 0.44
CA MET A 124 -1.15 -2.35 1.24
C MET A 124 -2.43 -2.05 0.45
N ARG A 125 -3.59 -2.39 1.00
CA ARG A 125 -4.90 -2.08 0.43
C ARG A 125 -5.30 -0.67 0.85
N LEU A 126 -5.30 0.23 -0.12
CA LEU A 126 -5.55 1.65 0.08
C LEU A 126 -6.96 2.01 -0.39
N VAL A 127 -7.69 2.70 0.48
CA VAL A 127 -8.94 3.39 0.12
C VAL A 127 -8.71 4.88 0.25
N LEU A 128 -9.12 5.65 -0.75
CA LEU A 128 -9.15 7.11 -0.73
C LEU A 128 -10.61 7.56 -0.67
N ALA A 129 -10.97 8.36 0.33
CA ALA A 129 -12.21 9.13 0.30
C ALA A 129 -11.97 10.50 -0.32
N THR A 130 -12.76 10.86 -1.32
CA THR A 130 -12.69 12.17 -1.97
C THR A 130 -14.08 12.66 -2.34
N GLU A 131 -14.32 13.94 -2.13
CA GLU A 131 -15.48 14.68 -2.65
C GLU A 131 -15.10 15.50 -3.89
N ARG A 132 -13.87 15.32 -4.41
CA ARG A 132 -13.29 16.07 -5.54
C ARG A 132 -13.36 17.59 -5.39
N THR A 133 -13.27 18.08 -4.15
CA THR A 133 -13.14 19.50 -3.89
C THR A 133 -11.67 19.94 -4.00
N ARG A 134 -11.43 21.25 -4.01
CA ARG A 134 -10.06 21.80 -3.98
C ARG A 134 -9.21 21.34 -2.80
N PHE A 135 -9.83 20.88 -1.71
CA PHE A 135 -9.15 20.42 -0.51
C PHE A 135 -8.72 18.94 -0.59
N ASP A 136 -9.30 18.17 -1.51
CA ASP A 136 -8.98 16.75 -1.71
C ASP A 136 -7.70 16.55 -2.52
N ALA A 137 -7.26 17.55 -3.29
CA ALA A 137 -6.15 17.43 -4.23
C ALA A 137 -4.85 16.93 -3.59
N GLY A 138 -4.54 17.33 -2.35
CA GLY A 138 -3.37 16.83 -1.62
C GLY A 138 -3.50 15.35 -1.23
N ALA A 139 -4.67 14.95 -0.72
CA ALA A 139 -4.97 13.58 -0.35
C ALA A 139 -4.95 12.64 -1.56
N GLU A 140 -5.50 13.07 -2.69
CA GLU A 140 -5.51 12.32 -3.94
C GLU A 140 -4.10 12.06 -4.48
N ARG A 141 -3.28 13.11 -4.58
CA ARG A 141 -1.88 12.97 -5.04
C ARG A 141 -1.10 12.03 -4.13
N LEU A 142 -1.27 12.17 -2.81
CA LEU A 142 -0.59 11.32 -1.84
C LEU A 142 -1.06 9.87 -1.92
N ALA A 143 -2.36 9.62 -2.04
CA ALA A 143 -2.92 8.27 -2.15
C ALA A 143 -2.44 7.55 -3.43
N ILE A 144 -2.38 8.26 -4.56
CA ILE A 144 -1.83 7.72 -5.82
C ILE A 144 -0.34 7.40 -5.64
N GLU A 145 0.44 8.28 -5.02
CA GLU A 145 1.87 8.05 -4.77
C GLU A 145 2.12 6.86 -3.82
N LEU A 146 1.29 6.71 -2.77
CA LEU A 146 1.35 5.56 -1.87
C LEU A 146 1.00 4.26 -2.59
N ALA A 147 -0.07 4.25 -3.41
CA ALA A 147 -0.45 3.10 -4.22
C ALA A 147 0.67 2.70 -5.19
N ARG A 148 1.36 3.69 -5.80
CA ARG A 148 2.52 3.47 -6.66
C ARG A 148 3.68 2.82 -5.94
N ARG A 149 4.02 3.30 -4.75
CA ARG A 149 5.11 2.73 -3.92
C ARG A 149 4.76 1.35 -3.38
N ALA A 150 3.50 1.11 -3.05
CA ALA A 150 2.99 -0.20 -2.62
C ALA A 150 2.78 -1.18 -3.79
N GLN A 151 2.88 -0.71 -5.03
CA GLN A 151 2.54 -1.47 -6.25
C GLN A 151 1.13 -2.07 -6.15
N ALA A 152 0.18 -1.29 -5.63
CA ALA A 152 -1.19 -1.70 -5.35
C ALA A 152 -2.19 -0.89 -6.18
N SER A 153 -3.36 -1.48 -6.42
CA SER A 153 -4.52 -0.73 -6.94
C SER A 153 -5.09 0.20 -5.87
N LEU A 154 -5.67 1.32 -6.29
CA LEU A 154 -6.31 2.27 -5.40
C LEU A 154 -7.84 2.11 -5.48
N HIS A 155 -8.48 1.91 -4.33
CA HIS A 155 -9.93 2.02 -4.22
C HIS A 155 -10.29 3.46 -3.88
N VAL A 156 -11.27 4.02 -4.56
CA VAL A 156 -11.77 5.38 -4.30
C VAL A 156 -13.22 5.29 -3.89
N VAL A 157 -13.56 5.90 -2.77
CA VAL A 157 -14.93 6.11 -2.33
C VAL A 157 -15.33 7.57 -2.55
N TYR A 158 -16.43 7.76 -3.26
CA TYR A 158 -17.06 9.06 -3.48
C TYR A 158 -18.42 9.04 -2.78
N PRO A 159 -18.57 9.65 -1.59
CA PRO A 159 -19.85 9.71 -0.91
C PRO A 159 -20.78 10.70 -1.63
N LEU A 160 -22.04 10.32 -1.82
CA LEU A 160 -23.08 11.14 -2.40
C LEU A 160 -24.24 11.21 -1.41
N VAL A 161 -24.63 12.43 -1.01
CA VAL A 161 -25.83 12.64 -0.21
C VAL A 161 -27.01 12.78 -1.16
N ALA A 162 -27.94 11.83 -1.12
CA ALA A 162 -29.18 11.94 -1.88
C ALA A 162 -30.14 12.89 -1.16
N ASN A 163 -30.65 13.91 -1.86
CA ASN A 163 -31.72 14.77 -1.37
C ASN A 163 -32.94 14.64 -2.30
N PRO A 164 -33.92 13.79 -1.96
CA PRO A 164 -35.09 13.51 -2.81
C PRO A 164 -35.92 14.76 -3.15
N GLU A 165 -36.05 15.70 -2.21
CA GLU A 165 -36.80 16.93 -2.43
C GLU A 165 -36.10 17.83 -3.45
N TYR A 166 -34.78 17.98 -3.34
CA TYR A 166 -33.98 18.74 -4.30
C TYR A 166 -34.02 18.13 -5.71
N GLN A 167 -34.06 16.80 -5.82
CA GLN A 167 -34.20 16.09 -7.09
C GLN A 167 -35.52 16.38 -7.80
N ILE A 168 -36.60 16.56 -7.04
CA ILE A 168 -37.93 16.89 -7.57
C ILE A 168 -37.99 18.36 -7.98
N VAL A 169 -37.44 19.26 -7.16
CA VAL A 169 -37.55 20.72 -7.34
C VAL A 169 -36.61 21.23 -8.45
N ALA A 170 -35.45 20.61 -8.65
CA ALA A 170 -34.45 21.09 -9.60
C ALA A 170 -33.73 19.96 -10.37
N PRO A 171 -34.46 19.18 -11.21
CA PRO A 171 -33.89 18.02 -11.90
C PRO A 171 -32.71 18.37 -12.84
N GLU A 172 -32.75 19.54 -13.49
CA GLU A 172 -31.65 20.00 -14.36
C GLU A 172 -30.37 20.31 -13.58
N ARG A 173 -30.49 20.86 -12.37
CA ARG A 173 -29.33 21.15 -11.50
C ARG A 173 -28.68 19.86 -11.01
N VAL A 174 -29.49 18.88 -10.62
CA VAL A 174 -28.99 17.55 -10.23
C VAL A 174 -28.27 16.88 -11.41
N ALA A 175 -28.82 16.94 -12.62
CA ALA A 175 -28.16 16.38 -13.80
C ALA A 175 -26.81 17.06 -14.09
N ALA A 176 -26.73 18.38 -13.94
CA ALA A 176 -25.48 19.12 -14.08
C ALA A 176 -24.44 18.76 -12.99
N GLU A 177 -24.88 18.61 -11.74
CA GLU A 177 -24.02 18.18 -10.62
C GLU A 177 -23.51 16.74 -10.83
N GLU A 178 -24.36 15.81 -11.28
CA GLU A 178 -23.97 14.44 -11.65
C GLU A 178 -22.93 14.44 -12.77
N ALA A 179 -23.11 15.26 -13.81
CA ALA A 179 -22.18 15.38 -14.92
C ALA A 179 -20.83 15.96 -14.49
N ALA A 180 -20.84 16.99 -13.64
CA ALA A 180 -19.62 17.57 -13.07
C ALA A 180 -18.85 16.57 -12.20
N ALA A 181 -19.56 15.82 -11.34
CA ALA A 181 -18.97 14.77 -10.52
C ALA A 181 -18.35 13.66 -11.39
N ARG A 182 -19.04 13.26 -12.48
CA ARG A 182 -18.53 12.29 -13.45
C ARG A 182 -17.20 12.75 -14.06
N ALA A 183 -17.17 13.96 -14.62
CA ALA A 183 -15.96 14.52 -15.23
C ALA A 183 -14.81 14.63 -14.21
N ALA A 184 -15.11 15.03 -12.97
CA ALA A 184 -14.11 15.11 -11.92
C ALA A 184 -13.52 13.73 -11.54
N LEU A 185 -14.34 12.68 -11.51
CA LEU A 185 -13.90 11.31 -11.22
C LEU A 185 -13.11 10.70 -12.38
N GLU A 186 -13.50 10.97 -13.62
CA GLU A 186 -12.74 10.59 -14.82
C GLU A 186 -11.35 11.24 -14.84
N GLU A 187 -11.28 12.51 -14.44
CA GLU A 187 -10.01 13.21 -14.29
C GLU A 187 -9.11 12.57 -13.24
N LEU A 188 -9.66 12.16 -12.09
CA LEU A 188 -8.90 11.44 -11.07
C LEU A 188 -8.39 10.09 -11.59
N ALA A 189 -9.24 9.34 -12.30
CA ALA A 189 -8.84 8.07 -12.91
C ALA A 189 -7.71 8.27 -13.94
N ARG A 190 -7.77 9.34 -14.74
CA ARG A 190 -6.73 9.71 -15.71
C ARG A 190 -5.42 10.07 -15.02
N GLN A 191 -5.46 10.85 -13.94
CA GLN A 191 -4.28 11.20 -13.14
C GLN A 191 -3.60 9.96 -12.54
N ALA A 192 -4.39 9.04 -11.98
CA ALA A 192 -3.86 7.80 -11.44
C ALA A 192 -3.33 6.87 -12.53
N SER A 193 -4.00 6.78 -13.67
CA SER A 193 -3.54 6.00 -14.84
C SER A 193 -2.20 6.55 -15.37
N ALA A 194 -2.04 7.87 -15.45
CA ALA A 194 -0.78 8.51 -15.81
C ALA A 194 0.37 8.16 -14.83
N ALA A 195 0.05 7.89 -13.56
CA ALA A 195 0.99 7.40 -12.56
C ALA A 195 1.18 5.87 -12.56
N GLY A 196 0.54 5.14 -13.49
CA GLY A 196 0.59 3.69 -13.61
C GLY A 196 -0.29 2.93 -12.61
N ILE A 197 -1.29 3.58 -12.02
CA ILE A 197 -2.15 3.02 -10.97
C ILE A 197 -3.54 2.72 -11.52
N THR A 198 -3.99 1.49 -11.30
CA THR A 198 -5.38 1.10 -11.54
C THR A 198 -6.25 1.60 -10.40
N VAL A 199 -7.31 2.34 -10.74
CA VAL A 199 -8.29 2.87 -9.78
C VAL A 199 -9.62 2.15 -9.94
N SER A 200 -10.21 1.75 -8.81
CA SER A 200 -11.60 1.30 -8.72
C SER A 200 -12.42 2.36 -7.98
N ILE A 201 -13.34 3.03 -8.67
CA ILE A 201 -14.18 4.09 -8.08
C ILE A 201 -15.51 3.50 -7.63
N HIS A 202 -15.91 3.83 -6.40
CA HIS A 202 -17.13 3.39 -5.74
C HIS A 202 -17.91 4.62 -5.30
N VAL A 203 -19.03 4.90 -5.98
CA VAL A 203 -19.98 5.93 -5.53
C VAL A 203 -20.89 5.31 -4.48
N ARG A 204 -20.99 5.94 -3.31
CA ARG A 204 -21.79 5.47 -2.18
C ARG A 204 -22.83 6.50 -1.80
N GLU A 205 -24.10 6.12 -1.94
CA GLU A 205 -25.22 6.98 -1.59
C GLU A 205 -25.68 6.71 -0.16
N GLY A 206 -25.82 7.76 0.65
CA GLY A 206 -26.30 7.63 2.03
C GLY A 206 -26.50 8.99 2.72
N GLU A 207 -27.31 9.01 3.78
CA GLU A 207 -27.59 10.21 4.58
C GLU A 207 -26.36 10.67 5.36
N GLU A 208 -25.51 9.71 5.77
CA GLU A 208 -24.30 9.96 6.55
C GLU A 208 -23.04 9.62 5.74
N PRO A 209 -22.43 10.59 5.02
CA PRO A 209 -21.22 10.37 4.22
C PRO A 209 -20.08 9.70 4.97
N TRP A 210 -19.88 10.05 6.25
CA TRP A 210 -18.81 9.49 7.07
C TRP A 210 -18.97 7.97 7.25
N ARG A 211 -20.22 7.49 7.35
CA ARG A 211 -20.54 6.07 7.53
C ARG A 211 -20.27 5.31 6.25
N GLU A 212 -20.72 5.84 5.11
CA GLU A 212 -20.47 5.26 3.79
C GLU A 212 -18.97 5.12 3.48
N ILE A 213 -18.17 6.13 3.85
CA ILE A 213 -16.71 6.08 3.74
C ILE A 213 -16.13 4.96 4.62
N ALA A 214 -16.51 4.93 5.91
CA ALA A 214 -15.97 3.97 6.86
C ALA A 214 -16.38 2.52 6.51
N ASP A 215 -17.61 2.32 6.05
CA ASP A 215 -18.13 1.03 5.63
C ASP A 215 -17.46 0.54 4.35
N GLU A 216 -17.26 1.39 3.34
CA GLU A 216 -16.51 1.01 2.14
C GLU A 216 -15.07 0.59 2.52
N ALA A 217 -14.39 1.34 3.39
CA ALA A 217 -13.05 0.99 3.86
C ALA A 217 -13.03 -0.38 4.58
N ARG A 218 -14.02 -0.64 5.43
CA ARG A 218 -14.20 -1.92 6.14
C ARG A 218 -14.50 -3.07 5.19
N GLU A 219 -15.40 -2.89 4.23
CA GLU A 219 -15.81 -3.90 3.24
C GLU A 219 -14.67 -4.29 2.31
N ARG A 220 -13.83 -3.33 1.93
CA ARG A 220 -12.58 -3.58 1.19
C ARG A 220 -11.47 -4.14 2.06
N GLN A 221 -11.72 -4.23 3.37
CA GLN A 221 -10.74 -4.63 4.37
C GLN A 221 -9.46 -3.79 4.21
N ALA A 222 -9.59 -2.49 4.01
CA ALA A 222 -8.46 -1.62 3.75
C ALA A 222 -7.44 -1.70 4.90
N ASP A 223 -6.16 -1.57 4.55
CA ASP A 223 -5.08 -1.46 5.52
C ASP A 223 -4.86 0.02 5.91
N LEU A 224 -5.34 0.95 5.08
CA LEU A 224 -5.38 2.39 5.35
C LEU A 224 -6.47 3.09 4.54
N LEU A 225 -7.20 3.97 5.21
CA LEU A 225 -8.12 4.92 4.63
C LEU A 225 -7.47 6.31 4.57
N VAL A 226 -7.33 6.88 3.38
CA VAL A 226 -6.82 8.24 3.17
C VAL A 226 -8.00 9.20 3.05
N VAL A 227 -7.97 10.27 3.84
CA VAL A 227 -9.00 11.33 3.86
C VAL A 227 -8.35 12.70 3.78
N ARG A 228 -9.07 13.68 3.22
CA ARG A 228 -8.63 15.07 3.24
C ARG A 228 -8.61 15.66 4.65
N ARG A 229 -7.79 16.68 4.85
CA ARG A 229 -7.76 17.59 5.99
C ARG A 229 -7.75 19.01 5.44
N ILE A 230 -8.61 19.88 5.95
CA ILE A 230 -8.74 21.24 5.43
C ILE A 230 -7.61 22.10 5.98
N GLY A 231 -6.70 22.55 5.10
CA GLY A 231 -5.75 23.61 5.45
C GLY A 231 -6.38 24.99 5.38
N LYS A 232 -6.06 25.88 6.34
CA LYS A 232 -6.28 27.33 6.18
C LYS A 232 -5.03 27.99 5.60
N ARG A 233 -5.21 29.03 4.78
CA ARG A 233 -4.12 29.90 4.30
C ARG A 233 -3.89 31.03 5.31
N GLY A 234 -2.64 31.30 5.70
CA GLY A 234 -2.25 32.48 6.52
C GLY A 234 -1.24 32.20 7.65
N VAL A 235 -0.79 33.26 8.33
CA VAL A 235 0.25 33.24 9.39
C VAL A 235 -0.23 32.56 10.69
N LEU A 236 -1.54 32.38 10.85
CA LEU A 236 -2.20 31.66 11.96
C LEU A 236 -2.93 30.39 11.47
N ALA A 237 -2.39 29.73 10.44
CA ALA A 237 -3.00 28.56 9.82
C ALA A 237 -3.01 27.34 10.77
N ARG A 238 -4.09 27.18 11.56
CA ARG A 238 -4.46 25.88 12.11
C ARG A 238 -5.18 25.06 11.04
N LEU A 239 -4.87 23.78 10.99
CA LEU A 239 -5.55 22.83 10.12
C LEU A 239 -6.89 22.47 10.76
N VAL A 240 -7.94 22.41 9.94
CA VAL A 240 -9.29 22.04 10.36
C VAL A 240 -9.55 20.63 9.86
N VAL A 241 -9.91 19.74 10.77
CA VAL A 241 -10.22 18.34 10.43
C VAL A 241 -11.52 18.28 9.63
N GLY A 242 -12.53 19.09 9.98
CA GLY A 242 -13.84 19.09 9.33
C GLY A 242 -14.72 17.99 9.92
N GLU A 243 -16.03 18.25 10.04
CA GLU A 243 -16.94 17.39 10.81
C GLU A 243 -17.01 15.95 10.27
N MET A 244 -17.25 15.79 8.97
CA MET A 244 -17.31 14.46 8.32
C MET A 244 -16.00 13.68 8.51
N VAL A 245 -14.85 14.32 8.36
CA VAL A 245 -13.54 13.68 8.52
C VAL A 245 -13.27 13.33 9.98
N SER A 246 -13.63 14.20 10.92
CA SER A 246 -13.57 13.90 12.37
C SER A 246 -14.43 12.69 12.70
N GLN A 247 -15.63 12.59 12.13
CA GLN A 247 -16.50 11.42 12.31
C GLN A 247 -15.91 10.15 11.70
N VAL A 248 -15.36 10.21 10.48
CA VAL A 248 -14.66 9.07 9.87
C VAL A 248 -13.52 8.61 10.77
N ALA A 249 -12.67 9.53 11.21
CA ALA A 249 -11.54 9.24 12.07
C ALA A 249 -11.93 8.68 13.44
N ALA A 250 -13.03 9.16 14.01
CA ALA A 250 -13.52 8.71 15.30
C ALA A 250 -14.26 7.36 15.24
N ASN A 251 -14.74 6.93 14.07
CA ASN A 251 -15.58 5.74 13.94
C ASN A 251 -14.97 4.64 13.08
N SER A 252 -13.97 4.94 12.25
CA SER A 252 -13.32 3.95 11.39
C SER A 252 -12.69 2.82 12.23
N ALA A 253 -12.87 1.59 11.74
CA ALA A 253 -12.18 0.39 12.23
C ALA A 253 -10.81 0.19 11.55
N VAL A 254 -10.54 0.93 10.47
CA VAL A 254 -9.30 0.92 9.69
C VAL A 254 -8.47 2.16 10.06
N PRO A 255 -7.13 2.08 10.08
CA PRO A 255 -6.26 3.25 10.21
C PRO A 255 -6.65 4.38 9.24
N VAL A 256 -6.66 5.63 9.72
CA VAL A 256 -7.07 6.80 8.92
C VAL A 256 -5.89 7.76 8.76
N LEU A 257 -5.45 7.99 7.53
CA LEU A 257 -4.45 9.00 7.18
C LEU A 257 -5.13 10.30 6.74
N MET A 258 -5.01 11.33 7.57
CA MET A 258 -5.48 12.67 7.28
C MET A 258 -4.42 13.48 6.54
N VAL A 259 -4.78 14.02 5.38
CA VAL A 259 -3.83 14.66 4.47
C VAL A 259 -4.33 16.06 4.10
N ALA A 260 -3.51 17.07 4.38
CA ALA A 260 -3.75 18.43 3.88
C ALA A 260 -3.11 18.60 2.48
N ASP A 261 -2.58 19.78 2.17
CA ASP A 261 -1.76 19.96 0.98
C ASP A 261 -0.30 19.69 1.33
N SER A 262 0.15 18.44 1.20
CA SER A 262 1.50 18.03 1.61
C SER A 262 2.13 17.07 0.61
N PRO A 263 3.44 17.16 0.36
CA PRO A 263 4.16 16.13 -0.40
C PRO A 263 4.24 14.82 0.41
N LEU A 264 4.71 13.76 -0.24
CA LEU A 264 5.08 12.54 0.49
C LEU A 264 6.21 12.85 1.48
N TRP A 265 6.10 12.31 2.69
CA TRP A 265 7.15 12.40 3.70
C TRP A 265 8.43 11.72 3.22
N SER A 266 9.56 12.28 3.63
CA SER A 266 10.90 11.81 3.28
C SER A 266 11.91 12.01 4.42
N ARG A 267 11.62 12.88 5.38
CA ARG A 267 12.55 13.24 6.46
C ARG A 267 12.44 12.28 7.63
N ARG A 268 11.25 12.12 8.21
CA ARG A 268 11.04 11.27 9.39
C ARG A 268 9.56 11.00 9.64
N VAL A 269 9.24 9.74 9.88
CA VAL A 269 7.95 9.32 10.44
C VAL A 269 8.07 9.30 11.96
N LEU A 270 7.24 10.07 12.67
CA LEU A 270 7.14 10.01 14.13
C LEU A 270 5.92 9.19 14.54
N VAL A 271 6.14 8.18 15.37
CA VAL A 271 5.09 7.38 16.00
C VAL A 271 4.96 7.82 17.44
N ALA A 272 3.77 8.24 17.84
CA ALA A 272 3.47 8.56 19.23
C ALA A 272 2.35 7.63 19.72
N ILE A 273 2.63 6.88 20.79
CA ILE A 273 1.70 5.90 21.34
C ILE A 273 1.40 6.32 22.78
N GLU A 274 0.13 6.65 23.03
CA GLU A 274 -0.33 6.97 24.38
C GLU A 274 -0.29 5.72 25.26
N ARG A 275 -0.09 5.90 26.57
CA ARG A 275 -0.17 4.79 27.54
C ARG A 275 -1.51 4.06 27.39
N HIS A 276 -1.45 2.72 27.35
CA HIS A 276 -2.61 1.83 27.15
C HIS A 276 -3.18 1.76 25.72
N ALA A 277 -2.59 2.45 24.74
CA ALA A 277 -2.84 2.12 23.33
C ALA A 277 -2.10 0.82 22.97
N ARG A 278 -2.57 0.07 21.96
CA ARG A 278 -1.94 -1.21 21.60
C ARG A 278 -0.85 -1.00 20.55
N ALA A 279 0.42 -0.95 20.96
CA ALA A 279 1.54 -0.80 20.02
C ALA A 279 1.59 -1.88 18.93
N ALA A 280 1.10 -3.09 19.22
CA ALA A 280 0.99 -4.16 18.24
C ALA A 280 0.09 -3.81 17.03
N ALA A 281 -0.92 -2.95 17.21
CA ALA A 281 -1.76 -2.46 16.12
C ALA A 281 -1.12 -1.28 15.37
N VAL A 282 -0.39 -0.41 16.08
CA VAL A 282 0.24 0.79 15.52
C VAL A 282 1.49 0.46 14.71
N ALA A 283 2.32 -0.47 15.20
CA ALA A 283 3.63 -0.75 14.63
C ALA A 283 3.59 -1.18 13.15
N PRO A 284 2.68 -2.07 12.69
CA PRO A 284 2.62 -2.45 11.28
C PRO A 284 2.31 -1.27 10.36
N VAL A 285 1.40 -0.38 10.75
CA VAL A 285 1.01 0.80 9.96
C VAL A 285 2.18 1.76 9.86
N ALA A 286 2.77 2.13 11.00
CA ALA A 286 3.87 3.07 11.07
C ALA A 286 5.10 2.61 10.26
N VAL A 287 5.50 1.34 10.44
CA VAL A 287 6.65 0.77 9.76
C VAL A 287 6.39 0.65 8.26
N THR A 288 5.18 0.28 7.85
CA THR A 288 4.83 0.21 6.42
C THR A 288 4.88 1.58 5.78
N LEU A 289 4.34 2.62 6.42
CA LEU A 289 4.40 4.00 5.90
C LEU A 289 5.82 4.54 5.81
N ALA A 290 6.67 4.22 6.80
CA ALA A 290 8.09 4.56 6.78
C ALA A 290 8.83 3.81 5.66
N ALA A 291 8.58 2.51 5.51
CA ALA A 291 9.22 1.67 4.50
C ALA A 291 8.82 2.06 3.07
N LEU A 292 7.54 2.36 2.81
CA LEU A 292 7.07 2.87 1.52
C LEU A 292 7.76 4.18 1.16
N ALA A 293 7.93 5.08 2.14
CA ALA A 293 8.59 6.36 1.92
C ALA A 293 10.13 6.27 1.83
N HIS A 294 10.73 5.20 2.35
CA HIS A 294 12.16 5.11 2.68
C HIS A 294 12.59 6.16 3.71
N ALA A 295 11.69 6.52 4.63
CA ALA A 295 11.96 7.49 5.69
C ALA A 295 12.35 6.76 6.99
N PRO A 296 13.25 7.34 7.81
CA PRO A 296 13.52 6.82 9.14
C PRO A 296 12.31 6.97 10.06
N LEU A 297 12.22 6.07 11.04
CA LEU A 297 11.17 6.03 12.05
C LEU A 297 11.70 6.53 13.40
N ALA A 298 10.98 7.42 14.04
CA ALA A 298 11.20 7.80 15.43
C ALA A 298 9.99 7.37 16.26
N VAL A 299 10.23 6.81 17.45
CA VAL A 299 9.16 6.29 18.31
C VAL A 299 9.18 7.02 19.64
N CYS A 300 8.02 7.54 20.02
CA CYS A 300 7.75 8.19 21.29
C CYS A 300 6.63 7.43 22.00
N ALA A 301 7.02 6.60 22.97
CA ALA A 301 6.15 5.72 23.73
C ALA A 301 6.88 5.27 25.00
N ASP A 302 6.21 4.49 25.85
CA ASP A 302 6.91 3.78 26.92
C ASP A 302 7.92 2.75 26.36
N GLU A 303 8.76 2.20 27.23
CA GLU A 303 9.84 1.31 26.82
C GLU A 303 9.34 0.02 26.15
N SER A 304 8.22 -0.52 26.63
CA SER A 304 7.64 -1.77 26.13
C SER A 304 7.04 -1.58 24.74
N ASP A 305 6.26 -0.52 24.56
CA ASP A 305 5.65 -0.16 23.28
C ASP A 305 6.71 0.23 22.25
N ALA A 306 7.73 0.99 22.66
CA ALA A 306 8.85 1.31 21.79
C ALA A 306 9.62 0.07 21.33
N ALA A 307 9.78 -0.94 22.20
CA ALA A 307 10.42 -2.20 21.82
C ALA A 307 9.60 -2.97 20.77
N ILE A 308 8.27 -2.97 20.86
CA ILE A 308 7.38 -3.60 19.87
C ILE A 308 7.54 -2.91 18.50
N VAL A 309 7.53 -1.57 18.46
CA VAL A 309 7.70 -0.83 17.21
C VAL A 309 9.10 -1.04 16.63
N ALA A 310 10.14 -0.99 17.47
CA ALA A 310 11.52 -1.21 17.05
C ALA A 310 11.72 -2.61 16.46
N GLU A 311 11.13 -3.64 17.06
CA GLU A 311 11.19 -5.01 16.53
C GLU A 311 10.46 -5.14 15.19
N SER A 312 9.28 -4.52 15.03
CA SER A 312 8.59 -4.44 13.74
C SER A 312 9.44 -3.74 12.66
N ALA A 313 10.09 -2.62 13.02
CA ALA A 313 10.96 -1.86 12.14
C ALA A 313 12.19 -2.67 11.69
N ARG A 314 12.85 -3.37 12.63
CA ARG A 314 13.99 -4.27 12.34
C ARG A 314 13.61 -5.35 11.32
N ARG A 315 12.44 -5.98 11.47
CA ARG A 315 11.95 -7.02 10.55
C ARG A 315 11.75 -6.52 9.13
N GLN A 316 11.43 -5.24 8.95
CA GLN A 316 11.26 -4.61 7.63
C GLN A 316 12.51 -3.83 7.17
N GLY A 317 13.58 -3.79 7.98
CA GLY A 317 14.80 -3.06 7.66
C GLY A 317 14.64 -1.54 7.67
N VAL A 318 13.71 -1.02 8.47
CA VAL A 318 13.50 0.43 8.66
C VAL A 318 14.36 0.91 9.82
N ALA A 319 15.15 1.96 9.60
CA ALA A 319 15.91 2.61 10.66
C ALA A 319 14.95 3.18 11.70
N CYS A 320 15.14 2.80 12.97
CA CYS A 320 14.26 3.18 14.06
C CYS A 320 15.08 3.73 15.22
N GLU A 321 14.72 4.93 15.68
CA GLU A 321 15.25 5.52 16.90
C GLU A 321 14.13 5.74 17.92
N ARG A 322 14.49 5.74 19.20
CA ARG A 322 13.57 6.04 20.30
C ARG A 322 13.80 7.48 20.74
N LEU A 323 12.72 8.24 20.86
CA LEU A 323 12.69 9.54 21.51
C LEU A 323 12.25 9.37 22.97
N ALA A 324 12.63 10.32 23.83
CA ALA A 324 12.14 10.35 25.21
C ALA A 324 10.60 10.40 25.22
N ASP A 325 10.00 9.79 26.25
CA ASP A 325 8.55 9.68 26.40
C ASP A 325 7.90 11.08 26.42
N ALA A 326 6.80 11.23 25.68
CA ALA A 326 6.21 12.53 25.39
C ALA A 326 5.32 13.07 26.50
N GLY A 327 4.87 12.23 27.44
CA GLY A 327 3.67 12.59 28.19
C GLY A 327 2.45 12.65 27.26
N ALA A 328 1.44 13.44 27.63
CA ALA A 328 0.14 13.42 26.97
C ALA A 328 0.18 13.88 25.49
N LEU A 329 -0.59 13.20 24.64
CA LEU A 329 -0.79 13.56 23.23
C LEU A 329 -1.80 14.72 23.07
N ASP A 330 -1.40 15.92 23.47
CA ASP A 330 -2.21 17.14 23.40
C ASP A 330 -1.56 18.24 22.52
N ALA A 331 -2.12 19.46 22.53
CA ALA A 331 -1.58 20.58 21.75
C ALA A 331 -0.13 20.94 22.12
N ALA A 332 0.31 20.70 23.36
CA ALA A 332 1.68 20.94 23.81
C ALA A 332 2.67 19.89 23.26
N PHE A 333 2.16 18.80 22.69
CA PHE A 333 2.98 17.83 21.96
C PHE A 333 3.35 18.31 20.54
N ALA A 334 2.58 19.20 19.92
CA ALA A 334 2.83 19.66 18.55
C ALA A 334 4.23 20.28 18.31
N PRO A 335 4.79 21.13 19.21
CA PRO A 335 6.15 21.62 19.08
C PRO A 335 7.20 20.49 19.04
N ARG A 336 6.95 19.37 19.72
CA ARG A 336 7.89 18.23 19.73
C ARG A 336 7.86 17.46 18.40
N VAL A 337 6.69 17.34 17.77
CA VAL A 337 6.57 16.80 16.41
C VAL A 337 7.43 17.63 15.45
N GLN A 338 7.40 18.96 15.59
CA GLN A 338 8.18 19.89 14.76
C GLN A 338 9.69 19.84 15.09
N GLN A 339 10.07 19.78 16.36
CA GLN A 339 11.47 19.64 16.80
C GLN A 339 12.08 18.31 16.35
N ALA A 340 11.28 17.24 16.36
CA ALA A 340 11.65 15.97 15.77
C ALA A 340 11.76 16.04 14.24
N GLY A 341 11.39 17.14 13.58
CA GLY A 341 11.44 17.27 12.12
C GLY A 341 10.57 16.25 11.40
N ALA A 342 9.48 15.81 12.04
CA ALA A 342 8.58 14.81 11.51
C ALA A 342 7.69 15.39 10.41
N ASP A 343 7.73 14.78 9.23
CA ASP A 343 6.88 15.12 8.09
C ASP A 343 5.76 14.10 7.86
N LEU A 344 5.64 13.11 8.75
CA LEU A 344 4.44 12.29 9.01
C LEU A 344 4.34 12.00 10.51
N LEU A 345 3.13 12.15 11.08
CA LEU A 345 2.81 11.74 12.44
C LEU A 345 1.89 10.50 12.42
N VAL A 346 2.20 9.47 13.21
CA VAL A 346 1.34 8.31 13.43
C VAL A 346 0.97 8.26 14.91
N LEU A 347 -0.33 8.36 15.21
CA LEU A 347 -0.85 8.36 16.58
C LEU A 347 -1.53 7.04 16.90
N GLY A 348 -1.07 6.39 17.97
CA GLY A 348 -1.78 5.30 18.62
C GLY A 348 -2.80 5.86 19.61
N LEU A 349 -4.09 5.71 19.31
CA LEU A 349 -5.18 6.22 20.13
C LEU A 349 -5.74 5.12 21.04
N THR A 350 -6.03 5.49 22.28
CA THR A 350 -6.84 4.68 23.21
C THR A 350 -8.32 4.74 22.86
N PRO A 351 -9.15 3.78 23.30
CA PRO A 351 -10.61 3.85 23.13
C PRO A 351 -11.22 5.14 23.70
N ALA A 352 -10.69 5.67 24.81
CA ALA A 352 -11.18 6.89 25.43
C ALA A 352 -10.92 8.15 24.58
N GLN A 353 -9.83 8.18 23.80
CA GLN A 353 -9.50 9.28 22.90
C GLN A 353 -10.34 9.28 21.61
N SER A 354 -11.12 8.23 21.38
CA SER A 354 -11.98 8.05 20.23
C SER A 354 -13.25 7.31 20.67
N ALA A 355 -14.08 7.99 21.45
CA ALA A 355 -15.28 7.44 22.08
C ALA A 355 -16.54 8.18 21.63
N HIS A 356 -17.70 7.51 21.67
CA HIS A 356 -19.00 8.10 21.30
C HIS A 356 -19.01 8.78 19.92
N GLY A 357 -18.23 8.21 18.98
CA GLY A 357 -18.09 8.73 17.63
C GLY A 357 -17.39 10.08 17.50
N ARG A 358 -16.59 10.48 18.51
CA ARG A 358 -15.80 11.72 18.49
C ARG A 358 -14.35 11.47 18.87
N LEU A 359 -13.45 12.27 18.31
CA LEU A 359 -12.08 12.38 18.80
C LEU A 359 -12.10 13.24 20.07
N SER A 360 -11.17 12.98 21.00
CA SER A 360 -10.99 13.88 22.14
C SER A 360 -10.51 15.25 21.66
N ARG A 361 -10.90 16.29 22.39
CA ARG A 361 -10.49 17.68 22.08
C ARG A 361 -8.97 17.83 21.98
N ALA A 362 -8.22 17.15 22.85
CA ALA A 362 -6.76 17.18 22.84
C ALA A 362 -6.17 16.64 21.52
N ILE A 363 -6.74 15.56 20.99
CA ILE A 363 -6.31 14.96 19.72
C ILE A 363 -6.69 15.85 18.53
N GLU A 364 -7.90 16.43 18.52
CA GLU A 364 -8.30 17.37 17.46
C GLU A 364 -7.41 18.63 17.45
N GLU A 365 -7.10 19.18 18.63
CA GLU A 365 -6.21 20.33 18.77
C GLU A 365 -4.77 19.99 18.32
N LEU A 366 -4.26 18.81 18.67
CA LEU A 366 -2.95 18.32 18.20
C LEU A 366 -2.92 18.19 16.67
N ILE A 367 -3.91 17.50 16.07
CA ILE A 367 -4.01 17.34 14.61
C ILE A 367 -4.08 18.70 13.90
N GLY A 368 -4.77 19.66 14.50
CA GLY A 368 -4.89 21.03 13.98
C GLY A 368 -3.61 21.86 14.12
N ALA A 369 -2.74 21.53 15.07
CA ALA A 369 -1.49 22.23 15.35
C ALA A 369 -0.26 21.68 14.60
N VAL A 370 -0.32 20.42 14.11
CA VAL A 370 0.78 19.81 13.34
C VAL A 370 0.60 20.01 11.84
N PRO A 371 1.60 20.55 11.11
CA PRO A 371 1.47 20.84 9.68
C PRO A 371 1.54 19.59 8.79
N CYS A 372 2.16 18.52 9.26
CA CYS A 372 2.35 17.29 8.51
C CYS A 372 1.10 16.39 8.52
N PRO A 373 0.94 15.49 7.53
CA PRO A 373 -0.11 14.46 7.55
C PRO A 373 -0.10 13.66 8.85
N THR A 374 -1.28 13.22 9.28
CA THR A 374 -1.44 12.49 10.54
C THR A 374 -2.23 11.21 10.31
N ALA A 375 -1.62 10.06 10.60
CA ALA A 375 -2.28 8.77 10.64
C ALA A 375 -2.80 8.48 12.05
N LEU A 376 -4.06 8.09 12.18
CA LEU A 376 -4.68 7.67 13.42
C LEU A 376 -4.88 6.16 13.39
N VAL A 377 -4.33 5.47 14.38
CA VAL A 377 -4.47 4.03 14.55
C VAL A 377 -5.13 3.77 15.89
N ARG A 378 -6.28 3.11 15.87
CA ARG A 378 -6.98 2.73 17.10
C ARG A 378 -6.30 1.50 17.68
N GLY A 379 -5.87 1.64 18.93
CA GLY A 379 -5.22 0.64 19.74
C GLY A 379 -6.08 -0.59 19.82
#